data_AF-A0A850NPL4-F1
#
_entry.id   AF-A0A850NPL4-F1
#
_cell.length_a   1.000
_cell.length_b   1.000
_cell.length_c   1.000
_cell.angle_alpha   90.00
_cell.angle_beta   90.00
_cell.angle_gamma   90.00
#
_symmetry.space_group_name_H-M   'P 1'
#
loop_
_entity.id
_entity.type
_entity.pdbx_description
1 polymer ?
#
loop_
_entity_poly.entity_id
_entity_poly.type
_entity_poly.pdbx_seq_one_letter_code
_entity_poly.pdbx_strand_id
1 'polypeptide(L)'
;IAPAERAREMLLMGLRLGEGIAATAFERRTGLPLDAALDPSMVAACIEEDYLRWSDDPARGRVLSATGEGRLRLEALLAAIAV
;
A
#
# COMPACT_ATOMS: atom_id res chain seq x y z
N ILE A 1 18.98 3.66 -8.18
CA ILE A 1 17.52 3.51 -8.04
C ILE A 1 17.06 4.57 -7.05
N ALA A 2 16.21 5.50 -7.47
CA ALA A 2 15.70 6.55 -6.59
C ALA A 2 14.84 5.95 -5.46
N PRO A 3 14.79 6.55 -4.26
CA PRO A 3 13.99 6.05 -3.15
C PRO A 3 12.51 5.80 -3.49
N ALA A 4 11.91 6.63 -4.34
CA ALA A 4 10.53 6.51 -4.82
C ALA A 4 10.29 5.24 -5.65
N GLU A 5 11.24 4.87 -6.52
CA GLU A 5 11.13 3.65 -7.34
C GLU A 5 11.12 2.40 -6.47
N ARG A 6 11.98 2.38 -5.43
CA ARG A 6 12.05 1.27 -4.46
C ARG A 6 10.78 1.18 -3.61
N ALA A 7 10.19 2.30 -3.24
CA ALA A 7 8.90 2.34 -2.54
C ALA A 7 7.79 1.76 -3.43
N ARG A 8 7.74 2.14 -4.70
CA ARG A 8 6.77 1.63 -5.68
C ARG A 8 6.90 0.12 -5.90
N GLU A 9 8.11 -0.40 -6.08
CA GLU A 9 8.35 -1.86 -6.21
C GLU A 9 7.90 -2.61 -4.94
N MET A 10 8.20 -2.08 -3.76
CA MET A 10 7.77 -2.64 -2.48
C MET A 10 6.24 -2.63 -2.32
N LEU A 11 5.59 -1.54 -2.74
CA LEU A 11 4.12 -1.43 -2.76
C LEU A 11 3.51 -2.47 -3.70
N LEU A 12 4.09 -2.63 -4.89
CA LEU A 12 3.64 -3.58 -5.89
C LEU A 12 3.76 -5.02 -5.40
N MET A 13 4.91 -5.40 -4.84
CA MET A 13 5.11 -6.75 -4.31
C MET A 13 4.22 -7.03 -3.10
N GLY A 14 4.07 -6.04 -2.20
CA GLY A 14 3.34 -6.21 -0.95
C GLY A 14 1.81 -6.23 -1.11
N LEU A 15 1.24 -5.35 -1.95
CA LEU A 15 -0.21 -5.35 -2.20
C LEU A 15 -0.67 -6.52 -3.10
N ARG A 16 0.26 -7.13 -3.85
CA ARG A 16 -0.02 -8.32 -4.66
C ARG A 16 -0.13 -9.59 -3.83
N LEU A 17 0.56 -9.65 -2.69
CA LEU A 17 0.34 -10.68 -1.68
C LEU A 17 -0.95 -10.30 -0.93
N GLY A 18 -1.96 -11.16 -0.92
CA GLY A 18 -3.26 -10.86 -0.27
C GLY A 18 -3.16 -10.48 1.22
N GLU A 19 -2.00 -10.72 1.84
CA GLU A 19 -1.62 -10.35 3.20
C GLU A 19 -1.44 -8.84 3.42
N GLY A 20 -1.18 -8.07 2.36
CA GLY A 20 -0.99 -6.62 2.41
C GLY A 20 0.36 -6.16 2.99
N ILE A 21 0.47 -4.85 3.17
CA ILE A 21 1.68 -4.15 3.60
C ILE A 21 1.50 -3.63 5.01
N ALA A 22 2.30 -4.16 5.93
CA ALA A 22 2.40 -3.61 7.28
C ALA A 22 3.21 -2.31 7.27
N ALA A 23 2.63 -1.23 7.81
CA ALA A 23 3.25 0.09 7.83
C ALA A 23 4.64 0.08 8.48
N THR A 24 4.77 -0.65 9.60
CA THR A 24 6.04 -0.80 10.35
C THR A 24 7.09 -1.58 9.58
N ALA A 25 6.70 -2.60 8.80
CA ALA A 25 7.61 -3.40 7.99
C ALA A 25 8.07 -2.62 6.75
N PHE A 26 7.19 -1.80 6.18
CA PHE A 26 7.49 -0.89 5.08
C PHE A 26 8.55 0.14 5.52
N GLU A 27 8.33 0.82 6.63
CA GLU A 27 9.24 1.83 7.17
C GLU A 27 10.62 1.24 7.50
N ARG A 28 10.67 0.06 8.15
CA ARG A 28 11.94 -0.61 8.45
C ARG A 28 12.76 -0.95 7.19
N ARG A 29 12.10 -1.20 6.05
CA ARG A 29 12.78 -1.59 4.80
C ARG A 29 13.12 -0.40 3.90
N THR A 30 12.32 0.66 3.94
CA THR A 30 12.48 1.83 3.05
C THR A 30 13.08 3.04 3.75
N GLY A 31 13.01 3.11 5.08
CA GLY A 31 13.31 4.30 5.86
C GLY A 31 12.24 5.41 5.77
N LEU A 32 11.09 5.13 5.13
CA LEU A 32 10.00 6.08 4.93
C LEU A 32 8.71 5.55 5.56
N PRO A 33 7.94 6.37 6.30
CA PRO A 33 6.60 5.99 6.74
C PRO A 33 5.72 5.64 5.53
N LEU A 34 4.90 4.59 5.66
CA LEU A 34 3.99 4.17 4.58
C LEU A 34 3.06 5.32 4.16
N ASP A 35 2.55 6.08 5.13
CA ASP A 35 1.68 7.23 4.88
C ASP A 35 2.39 8.37 4.13
N ALA A 36 3.72 8.46 4.20
CA ALA A 36 4.50 9.44 3.45
C ALA A 36 4.80 9.00 2.01
N ALA A 37 4.62 7.70 1.72
CA ALA A 37 4.77 7.12 0.37
C ALA A 37 3.41 6.99 -0.35
N LEU A 38 2.32 7.46 0.26
CA LEU A 38 0.97 7.37 -0.27
C LEU A 38 0.30 8.75 -0.35
N ASP A 39 -0.51 8.96 -1.39
CA ASP A 39 -1.46 10.06 -1.44
C ASP A 39 -2.68 9.71 -0.57
N PRO A 40 -2.91 10.41 0.56
CA PRO A 40 -3.98 10.07 1.49
C PRO A 40 -5.37 10.27 0.89
N SER A 41 -5.54 11.20 -0.06
CA SER A 41 -6.82 11.46 -0.72
C SER A 41 -7.19 10.33 -1.68
N MET A 42 -6.20 9.84 -2.44
CA MET A 42 -6.40 8.73 -3.37
C MET A 42 -6.57 7.40 -2.64
N VAL A 43 -5.86 7.20 -1.53
CA VAL A 43 -6.08 6.03 -0.66
C VAL A 43 -7.50 6.03 -0.09
N ALA A 44 -8.00 7.17 0.40
CA ALA A 44 -9.37 7.27 0.91
C ALA A 44 -10.41 6.93 -0.16
N ALA A 45 -10.29 7.50 -1.37
CA ALA A 45 -11.16 7.18 -2.50
C ALA A 45 -11.11 5.68 -2.87
N CYS A 46 -9.92 5.07 -2.86
CA CYS A 46 -9.78 3.64 -3.13
C CYS A 46 -10.39 2.74 -2.04
N ILE A 47 -10.47 3.22 -0.79
CA ILE A 47 -11.15 2.50 0.30
C ILE A 47 -12.66 2.62 0.17
N GLU A 48 -13.16 3.81 -0.16
CA GLU A 48 -14.58 4.07 -0.41
C GLU A 48 -15.13 3.20 -1.55
N GLU A 49 -14.33 2.99 -2.60
CA GLU A 49 -14.64 2.13 -3.75
C GLU A 49 -14.32 0.63 -3.54
N ASP A 50 -14.01 0.20 -2.31
CA ASP A 50 -13.67 -1.19 -1.95
C ASP A 50 -12.50 -1.78 -2.76
N TYR A 51 -11.53 -0.96 -3.17
CA TYR A 51 -10.28 -1.42 -3.80
C TYR A 51 -9.16 -1.66 -2.79
N LEU A 52 -9.11 -0.86 -1.74
CA LEU A 52 -8.14 -0.96 -0.66
C LEU A 52 -8.85 -1.11 0.68
N ARG A 53 -8.18 -1.71 1.64
CA ARG A 53 -8.63 -1.72 3.03
C ARG A 53 -7.47 -1.58 3.99
N TRP A 54 -7.71 -0.82 5.05
CA TRP A 54 -6.90 -0.89 6.26
C TRP A 54 -7.41 -2.00 7.17
N SER A 55 -6.49 -2.72 7.78
CA SER A 55 -6.78 -3.69 8.83
C SER A 55 -5.73 -3.59 9.93
N ASP A 56 -6.15 -3.78 11.17
CA ASP A 56 -5.23 -3.91 12.29
C ASP A 56 -4.91 -5.40 12.51
N ASP A 57 -3.63 -5.73 12.47
CA ASP A 57 -3.10 -7.06 12.71
C ASP A 57 -2.34 -7.07 14.06
N PRO A 58 -2.66 -7.97 15.00
CA PRO A 58 -2.03 -7.99 16.32
C PRO A 58 -0.50 -8.16 16.30
N ALA A 59 0.06 -8.80 15.28
CA ALA A 59 1.49 -9.04 15.15
C ALA A 59 2.19 -8.01 14.24
N ARG A 60 1.46 -7.43 13.27
CA ARG A 60 2.03 -6.56 12.24
C ARG A 60 1.64 -5.08 12.38
N GLY A 61 0.69 -4.76 13.25
CA GLY A 61 0.11 -3.43 13.40
C GLY A 61 -0.83 -3.09 12.24
N ARG A 62 -0.83 -1.82 11.81
CA ARG A 62 -1.67 -1.35 10.71
C ARG A 62 -1.17 -1.88 9.36
N VAL A 63 -2.08 -2.50 8.61
CA VAL A 63 -1.82 -3.16 7.31
C VAL A 63 -2.73 -2.60 6.22
N LEU A 64 -2.15 -2.17 5.10
CA LEU A 64 -2.88 -1.82 3.88
C LEU A 64 -2.94 -3.03 2.95
N SER A 65 -4.12 -3.44 2.50
CA SER A 65 -4.27 -4.55 1.54
C SER A 65 -5.19 -4.19 0.39
N ALA A 66 -4.93 -4.74 -0.79
CA ALA A 66 -5.86 -4.66 -1.91
C ALA A 66 -6.92 -5.75 -1.79
N THR A 67 -8.17 -5.40 -2.05
CA THR A 67 -9.30 -6.35 -2.12
C THR A 67 -9.18 -7.24 -3.36
N GLY A 68 -10.15 -8.14 -3.57
CA GLY A 68 -10.22 -8.90 -4.82
C GLY A 68 -10.29 -7.99 -6.05
N GLU A 69 -11.21 -7.02 -6.03
CA GLU A 69 -11.39 -6.02 -7.08
C GLU A 69 -10.17 -5.09 -7.23
N GLY A 70 -9.56 -4.71 -6.11
CA GLY A 70 -8.36 -3.88 -6.14
C GLY A 70 -7.18 -4.58 -6.80
N ARG A 71 -6.99 -5.88 -6.54
CA ARG A 71 -5.89 -6.66 -7.15
C ARG A 71 -6.01 -6.78 -8.67
N LEU A 72 -7.22 -6.79 -9.22
CA LEU A 72 -7.43 -6.79 -10.68
C LEU A 72 -6.94 -5.51 -11.35
N ARG A 73 -6.87 -4.40 -10.59
CA ARG A 73 -6.52 -3.06 -11.06
C ARG A 73 -5.23 -2.55 -10.44
N LEU A 74 -4.39 -3.46 -9.93
CA LEU A 74 -3.27 -3.11 -9.05
C LEU A 74 -2.31 -2.09 -9.66
N GLU A 75 -2.00 -2.18 -10.95
CA GLU A 75 -1.12 -1.23 -11.63
C GLU A 75 -1.70 0.18 -11.68
N ALA A 76 -3.01 0.31 -11.97
CA ALA A 76 -3.70 1.59 -11.98
C ALA A 76 -3.81 2.17 -10.58
N LEU A 77 -4.11 1.35 -9.57
CA LEU A 77 -4.14 1.77 -8.17
C LEU A 77 -2.78 2.28 -7.70
N LEU A 78 -1.70 1.55 -7.98
CA LEU A 78 -0.34 1.97 -7.60
C LEU A 78 0.05 3.29 -8.25
N ALA A 79 -0.35 3.52 -9.51
CA ALA A 79 -0.12 4.80 -10.17
C ALA A 79 -0.93 5.94 -9.55
N ALA A 80 -2.10 5.64 -8.98
CA ALA A 80 -2.99 6.62 -8.37
C ALA A 80 -2.59 6.96 -6.93
N ILE A 81 -2.09 5.99 -6.14
CA ILE A 81 -1.86 6.17 -4.70
C ILE A 81 -0.43 6.44 -4.30
N ALA A 82 0.58 6.16 -5.14
CA ALA A 82 1.99 6.35 -4.75
C ALA A 82 2.49 7.76 -5.10
N VAL A 83 3.22 8.39 -4.18
CA VAL A 83 3.84 9.73 -4.32
C VAL A 83 5.36 9.70 -4.44
#